data_AF-A0A954YZN5-F1
#
_entry.id   AF-A0A954YZN5-F1
#
_cell.length_a   1.000
_cell.length_b   1.000
_cell.length_c   1.000
_cell.angle_alpha   90.00
_cell.angle_beta   90.00
_cell.angle_gamma   90.00
#
_symmetry.space_group_name_H-M   'P 1'
#
loop_
_entity.id
_entity.type
_entity.pdbx_description
1 polymer ?
#
loop_
_entity_poly.entity_id
_entity_poly.type
_entity_poly.pdbx_seq_one_letter_code
_entity_poly.pdbx_strand_id
1 'polypeptide(L)'
;DVEAMSSDALLRRIRRRVEILRSLDPEALHDILRWGRRRVAANVSKSDQVREIITINRDDYDTLSHRGLIALARLRGLDVASEDHAESIVDKLREKEGFWPKFHRRRRRIVGALLERFVEAPTAPPPPVSTEGPSTEEADRRLRRQIEDHGVVGGIASRLRGAADSYIESKLDEIERRIDQKLEEIDRRMAEWRDREIANRLRILRITLAFTLLVALVSLGYNIVKGRLDKPPADVQSVE
;
A
#
# COMPACT_ATOMS: atom_id res chain seq x y z
N ASP A 1 -22.92 5.82 11.44
CA ASP A 1 -21.91 6.78 11.98
C ASP A 1 -20.79 6.16 12.83
N VAL A 2 -21.08 5.26 13.78
CA VAL A 2 -20.04 4.60 14.62
C VAL A 2 -19.01 3.79 13.80
N GLU A 3 -19.47 3.16 12.71
CA GLU A 3 -18.63 2.32 11.84
C GLU A 3 -17.68 3.15 10.94
N ALA A 4 -18.11 4.33 10.52
CA ALA A 4 -17.29 5.28 9.75
C ALA A 4 -16.20 5.92 10.63
N MET A 5 -16.51 6.23 11.90
CA MET A 5 -15.52 6.73 12.87
C MET A 5 -14.44 5.68 13.19
N SER A 6 -14.81 4.40 13.24
CA SER A 6 -13.86 3.29 13.42
C SER A 6 -12.90 3.16 12.23
N SER A 7 -13.44 3.30 11.01
CA SER A 7 -12.65 3.19 9.77
C SER A 7 -11.63 4.32 9.63
N ASP A 8 -12.02 5.56 9.96
CA ASP A 8 -11.10 6.70 9.91
C ASP A 8 -10.02 6.64 11.01
N ALA A 9 -10.38 6.17 12.21
CA ALA A 9 -9.40 5.91 13.27
C ALA A 9 -8.39 4.81 12.86
N LEU A 10 -8.85 3.75 12.19
CA LEU A 10 -8.00 2.70 11.66
C LEU A 10 -7.06 3.24 10.58
N LEU A 11 -7.57 4.03 9.63
CA LEU A 11 -6.77 4.65 8.57
C LEU A 11 -5.71 5.60 9.14
N ARG A 12 -6.05 6.42 10.14
CA ARG A 12 -5.08 7.26 10.84
C ARG A 12 -3.98 6.43 11.50
N ARG A 13 -4.33 5.31 12.14
CA ARG A 13 -3.37 4.40 12.77
C ARG A 13 -2.46 3.74 11.74
N ILE A 14 -2.99 3.33 10.59
CA ILE A 14 -2.22 2.75 9.48
C ILE A 14 -1.27 3.80 8.91
N ARG A 15 -1.74 5.01 8.60
CA ARG A 15 -0.89 6.10 8.09
C ARG A 15 0.24 6.43 9.07
N ARG A 16 -0.06 6.55 10.36
CA ARG A 16 0.96 6.78 11.39
C ARG A 16 2.01 5.67 11.43
N ARG A 17 1.59 4.40 11.28
CA ARG A 17 2.51 3.26 11.18
C ARG A 17 3.37 3.31 9.91
N VAL A 18 2.79 3.63 8.76
CA VAL A 18 3.52 3.76 7.50
C VAL A 18 4.56 4.88 7.59
N GLU A 19 4.20 6.00 8.23
CA GLU A 19 5.14 7.12 8.43
C GLU A 19 6.32 6.73 9.31
N ILE A 20 6.07 6.01 10.41
CA ILE A 20 7.14 5.44 11.24
C ILE A 20 8.05 4.56 10.37
N LEU A 21 7.49 3.64 9.58
CA LEU A 21 8.29 2.75 8.71
C LEU A 21 9.14 3.50 7.68
N ARG A 22 8.62 4.62 7.14
CA ARG A 22 9.38 5.47 6.20
C ARG A 22 10.53 6.19 6.88
N SER A 23 10.30 6.68 8.10
CA SER A 23 11.29 7.41 8.91
C SER A 23 12.42 6.54 9.47
N LEU A 24 12.28 5.21 9.44
CA LEU A 24 13.32 4.31 9.94
C LEU A 24 14.54 4.29 9.03
N ASP A 25 15.69 4.43 9.67
CA ASP A 25 17.01 4.32 9.06
C ASP A 25 17.23 2.88 8.52
N PRO A 26 17.54 2.71 7.21
CA PRO A 26 17.90 1.41 6.66
C PRO A 26 19.01 0.68 7.41
N GLU A 27 20.01 1.40 7.92
CA GLU A 27 21.15 0.77 8.61
C GLU A 27 20.73 0.20 9.97
N ALA A 28 19.84 0.90 10.67
CA ALA A 28 19.26 0.39 11.91
C ALA A 28 18.45 -0.90 11.70
N LEU A 29 17.73 -1.03 10.58
CA LEU A 29 17.04 -2.28 10.23
C LEU A 29 18.03 -3.42 9.97
N HIS A 30 19.15 -3.12 9.30
CA HIS A 30 20.20 -4.11 9.05
C HIS A 30 20.86 -4.60 10.35
N ASP A 31 21.10 -3.70 11.30
CA ASP A 31 21.62 -4.06 12.63
C ASP A 31 20.68 -5.01 13.37
N ILE A 32 19.36 -4.76 13.32
CA ILE A 32 18.36 -5.64 13.93
C ILE A 32 18.35 -7.01 13.24
N LEU A 33 18.44 -7.07 11.91
CA LEU A 33 18.50 -8.34 11.18
C LEU A 33 19.76 -9.14 11.51
N ARG A 34 20.92 -8.47 11.59
CA ARG A 34 22.19 -9.07 12.00
C ARG A 34 22.12 -9.60 13.43
N TRP A 35 21.56 -8.82 14.35
CA TRP A 35 21.29 -9.22 15.73
C TRP A 35 20.36 -10.45 15.79
N GLY A 36 19.31 -10.47 14.97
CA GLY A 36 18.40 -11.62 14.82
C GLY A 36 19.00 -12.84 14.12
N ARG A 37 20.25 -12.75 13.63
CA ARG A 37 20.90 -13.76 12.77
C ARG A 37 20.06 -14.12 11.53
N ARG A 38 19.26 -13.17 11.04
CA ARG A 38 18.46 -13.32 9.82
C ARG A 38 19.29 -12.87 8.63
N ARG A 39 19.47 -13.76 7.66
CA ARG A 39 20.12 -13.42 6.38
C ARG A 39 19.06 -12.85 5.46
N VAL A 40 19.20 -11.57 5.14
CA VAL A 40 18.35 -10.88 4.17
C VAL A 40 19.26 -10.40 3.05
N ALA A 41 18.82 -10.55 1.79
CA ALA A 41 19.61 -10.06 0.67
C ALA A 41 19.76 -8.53 0.73
N ALA A 42 20.89 -8.01 0.25
CA ALA A 42 21.22 -6.58 0.37
C ALA A 42 20.18 -5.65 -0.28
N ASN A 43 19.47 -6.14 -1.30
CA ASN A 43 18.51 -5.35 -2.10
C ASN A 43 17.05 -5.53 -1.69
N VAL A 44 16.79 -6.08 -0.49
CA VAL A 44 15.43 -6.36 -0.04
C VAL A 44 14.74 -5.07 0.41
N SER A 45 13.46 -4.94 0.04
CA SER A 45 12.63 -3.78 0.40
C SER A 45 12.56 -3.57 1.92
N LYS A 46 12.43 -2.32 2.40
CA LYS A 46 12.25 -2.03 3.83
C LYS A 46 11.08 -2.81 4.45
N SER A 47 9.99 -2.98 3.70
CA SER A 47 8.81 -3.74 4.14
C SER A 47 9.13 -5.21 4.41
N ASP A 48 9.93 -5.85 3.57
CA ASP A 48 10.30 -7.25 3.74
C ASP A 48 11.31 -7.41 4.89
N GLN A 49 12.25 -6.46 5.04
CA GLN A 49 13.14 -6.41 6.21
C GLN A 49 12.33 -6.34 7.51
N VAL A 50 11.32 -5.46 7.56
CA VAL A 50 10.43 -5.31 8.72
C VAL A 50 9.61 -6.58 8.96
N ARG A 51 9.12 -7.25 7.90
CA ARG A 51 8.42 -8.52 8.02
C ARG A 51 9.30 -9.57 8.69
N GLU A 52 10.56 -9.68 8.28
CA GLU A 52 11.55 -10.58 8.90
C GLU A 52 11.83 -10.19 10.35
N ILE A 53 11.99 -8.90 10.65
CA ILE A 53 12.22 -8.40 12.02
C ILE A 53 11.08 -8.78 12.97
N ILE A 54 9.83 -8.73 12.51
CA ILE A 54 8.66 -9.11 13.32
C ILE A 54 8.71 -10.60 13.73
N THR A 55 9.40 -11.45 12.97
CA THR A 55 9.57 -12.87 13.33
C THR A 55 10.65 -13.11 14.39
N ILE A 56 11.50 -12.12 14.65
CA ILE A 56 12.58 -12.24 15.63
C ILE A 56 11.97 -12.17 17.04
N ASN A 57 12.24 -13.21 17.84
CA ASN A 57 11.79 -13.34 19.22
C ASN A 57 13.00 -13.63 20.11
N ARG A 58 13.92 -12.67 20.19
CA ARG A 58 15.11 -12.71 21.06
C ARG A 58 14.97 -11.62 22.11
N ASP A 59 15.40 -11.92 23.33
CA ASP A 59 15.31 -11.12 24.55
C ASP A 59 16.65 -10.49 24.97
N ASP A 60 17.74 -10.92 24.33
CA ASP A 60 19.10 -10.42 24.57
C ASP A 60 19.36 -9.14 23.76
N TYR A 61 19.05 -7.98 24.32
CA TYR A 61 19.19 -6.66 23.68
C TYR A 61 20.59 -6.05 23.80
N ASP A 62 21.46 -6.60 24.65
CA ASP A 62 22.71 -5.98 25.05
C ASP A 62 23.72 -5.89 23.89
N THR A 63 23.52 -6.74 22.88
CA THR A 63 24.34 -6.79 21.66
C THR A 63 23.80 -5.96 20.50
N LEU A 64 22.62 -5.32 20.67
CA LEU A 64 22.01 -4.51 19.62
C LEU A 64 22.56 -3.08 19.67
N SER A 65 22.86 -2.51 18.51
CA SER A 65 23.31 -1.12 18.43
C SER A 65 22.24 -0.16 18.96
N HIS A 66 22.65 0.99 19.48
CA HIS A 66 21.72 1.98 20.03
C HIS A 66 20.65 2.43 19.00
N ARG A 67 21.06 2.65 17.75
CA ARG A 67 20.14 2.93 16.63
C ARG A 67 19.16 1.77 16.36
N GLY A 68 19.65 0.52 16.44
CA GLY A 68 18.84 -0.67 16.32
C GLY A 68 17.80 -0.79 17.44
N LEU A 69 18.18 -0.45 18.68
CA LEU A 69 17.28 -0.41 19.83
C LEU A 69 16.15 0.59 19.63
N ILE A 70 16.48 1.82 19.21
CA ILE A 70 15.48 2.86 18.91
C ILE A 70 14.54 2.39 17.80
N ALA A 71 15.08 1.87 16.70
CA ALA A 71 14.29 1.39 15.58
C ALA A 71 13.37 0.22 15.98
N LEU A 72 13.89 -0.74 16.75
CA LEU A 72 13.11 -1.87 17.26
C LEU A 72 11.99 -1.41 18.20
N ALA A 73 12.29 -0.49 19.13
CA ALA A 73 11.31 0.07 20.03
C ALA A 73 10.17 0.80 19.28
N ARG A 74 10.52 1.62 18.28
CA ARG A 74 9.54 2.29 17.42
C ARG A 74 8.69 1.30 16.61
N LEU A 75 9.30 0.23 16.08
CA LEU A 75 8.57 -0.85 15.39
C LEU A 75 7.58 -1.59 16.32
N ARG A 76 7.93 -1.73 17.60
CA ARG A 76 7.06 -2.29 18.65
C ARG A 76 6.01 -1.28 19.15
N GLY A 77 6.03 -0.05 18.64
CA GLY A 77 5.10 1.02 18.97
C GLY A 77 5.36 1.65 20.34
N LEU A 78 6.62 1.67 20.78
CA LEU A 78 7.09 2.46 21.91
C LEU A 78 7.45 3.86 21.42
N ASP A 79 7.13 4.86 22.23
CA ASP A 79 7.55 6.25 21.98
C ASP A 79 8.93 6.45 22.61
N VAL A 80 9.95 6.56 21.76
CA VAL A 80 11.36 6.60 22.15
C VAL A 80 12.04 7.71 21.36
N ALA A 81 12.57 8.67 22.11
CA ALA A 81 13.38 9.76 21.56
C ALA A 81 14.77 9.25 21.18
N SER A 82 15.42 9.90 20.22
CA SER A 82 16.78 9.52 19.83
C SER A 82 17.83 9.84 20.90
N GLU A 83 17.44 10.61 21.93
CA GLU A 83 18.27 11.02 23.07
C GLU A 83 18.10 10.09 24.29
N ASP A 84 17.12 9.16 24.26
CA ASP A 84 16.88 8.24 25.36
C ASP A 84 18.11 7.33 25.56
N HIS A 85 18.54 7.12 26.80
CA HIS A 85 19.65 6.20 27.09
C HIS A 85 19.30 4.74 26.74
N ALA A 86 20.29 3.99 26.24
CA ALA A 86 20.11 2.60 25.80
C ALA A 86 19.46 1.70 26.87
N GLU A 87 19.87 1.84 28.14
CA GLU A 87 19.33 1.07 29.28
C GLU A 87 17.83 1.31 29.47
N SER A 88 17.38 2.57 29.41
CA SER A 88 15.96 2.93 29.51
C SER A 88 15.14 2.33 28.36
N ILE A 89 15.70 2.27 27.16
CA ILE A 89 15.03 1.66 25.99
C ILE A 89 14.91 0.14 26.18
N VAL A 90 15.96 -0.51 26.69
CA VAL A 90 15.97 -1.95 26.98
C VAL A 90 14.92 -2.30 28.03
N ASP A 91 14.80 -1.51 29.10
CA ASP A 91 13.79 -1.74 30.14
C ASP A 91 12.36 -1.62 29.59
N LYS A 92 12.08 -0.56 28.80
CA LYS A 92 10.78 -0.39 28.12
C LYS A 92 10.48 -1.56 27.17
N LEU A 93 11.48 -2.08 26.46
CA LEU A 93 11.34 -3.23 25.57
C LEU A 93 11.03 -4.52 26.35
N ARG A 94 11.77 -4.80 27.41
CA ARG A 94 11.55 -5.97 28.29
C ARG A 94 10.18 -5.94 28.95
N GLU A 95 9.75 -4.77 29.45
CA GLU A 95 8.42 -4.59 30.03
C GLU A 95 7.31 -4.95 29.03
N LYS A 96 7.46 -4.50 27.77
CA LYS A 96 6.48 -4.80 26.72
C LYS A 96 6.55 -6.22 26.16
N GLU A 97 7.72 -6.85 26.14
CA GLU A 97 7.84 -8.24 25.69
C GLU A 97 7.15 -9.22 26.62
N GLY A 98 7.06 -8.96 27.93
CA GLY A 98 6.26 -9.79 28.85
C GLY A 98 4.80 -9.99 28.42
N PHE A 99 4.26 -9.08 27.59
CA PHE A 99 2.91 -9.15 27.06
C PHE A 99 2.79 -9.90 25.72
N TRP A 100 3.85 -9.99 24.93
CA TRP A 100 3.82 -10.56 23.57
C TRP A 100 3.59 -12.08 23.52
N PRO A 101 4.22 -12.91 24.39
CA PRO A 101 3.91 -14.34 24.47
C PRO A 101 2.44 -14.61 24.79
N LYS A 102 1.83 -13.78 25.66
CA LYS A 102 0.41 -13.86 26.00
C LYS A 102 -0.46 -13.50 24.78
N PHE A 103 -0.07 -12.46 24.04
CA PHE A 103 -0.79 -12.04 22.83
C PHE A 103 -0.71 -13.07 21.70
N HIS A 104 0.46 -13.63 21.41
CA HIS A 104 0.61 -14.67 20.38
C HIS A 104 -0.15 -15.97 20.73
N ARG A 105 -0.26 -16.31 22.02
CA ARG A 105 -1.12 -17.43 22.47
C ARG A 105 -2.60 -17.12 22.22
N ARG A 106 -3.05 -15.90 22.51
CA ARG A 106 -4.44 -15.48 22.29
C ARG A 106 -4.79 -15.38 20.80
N ARG A 107 -3.88 -14.84 19.97
CA ARG A 107 -4.05 -14.77 18.51
C ARG A 107 -4.17 -16.16 17.89
N ARG A 108 -3.35 -17.12 18.33
CA ARG A 108 -3.45 -18.52 17.85
C ARG A 108 -4.80 -19.15 18.19
N ARG A 109 -5.33 -18.91 19.40
CA ARG A 109 -6.67 -19.38 19.78
C ARG A 109 -7.79 -18.73 18.95
N ILE A 110 -7.69 -17.43 18.68
CA ILE A 110 -8.71 -16.71 17.89
C ILE A 110 -8.68 -17.14 16.42
N VAL A 111 -7.50 -17.26 15.81
CA VAL A 111 -7.35 -17.75 14.43
C VAL A 111 -7.77 -19.21 14.34
N GLY A 112 -7.45 -20.03 15.34
CA GLY A 112 -7.95 -21.41 15.45
C GLY A 112 -9.47 -21.47 15.52
N ALA A 113 -10.11 -20.69 16.40
CA ALA A 113 -11.56 -20.67 16.55
C ALA A 113 -12.31 -20.09 15.34
N LEU A 114 -11.69 -19.16 14.60
CA LEU A 114 -12.25 -18.64 13.35
C LEU A 114 -12.11 -19.63 12.20
N LEU A 115 -11.00 -20.38 12.13
CA LEU A 115 -10.85 -21.50 11.19
C LEU A 115 -11.84 -22.62 11.51
N GLU A 116 -12.04 -22.94 12.78
CA GLU A 116 -13.00 -23.95 13.23
C GLU A 116 -14.43 -23.56 12.85
N ARG A 117 -14.82 -22.29 13.05
CA ARG A 117 -16.12 -21.75 12.60
C ARG A 117 -16.29 -21.67 11.09
N PHE A 118 -15.22 -21.52 10.32
CA PHE A 118 -15.30 -21.51 8.85
C PHE A 118 -15.30 -22.91 8.25
N VAL A 119 -14.74 -23.89 8.95
CA VAL A 119 -14.76 -25.31 8.57
C VAL A 119 -16.09 -25.98 8.95
N GLU A 120 -16.81 -25.45 9.95
CA GLU A 120 -18.10 -25.97 10.44
C GLU A 120 -19.33 -25.29 9.80
N ALA A 121 -19.28 -25.03 8.49
CA ALA A 121 -20.47 -24.68 7.68
C ALA A 121 -20.94 -25.92 6.88
N PRO A 122 -22.25 -26.11 6.66
CA PRO A 122 -22.87 -27.42 6.53
C PRO A 122 -22.40 -28.16 5.27
N THR A 123 -21.94 -29.39 5.50
CA THR A 123 -21.65 -30.41 4.51
C THR A 123 -22.76 -30.49 3.47
N ALA A 124 -22.45 -30.08 2.24
CA ALA A 124 -23.19 -30.52 1.07
C ALA A 124 -23.16 -32.07 1.01
N PRO A 125 -24.28 -32.73 0.66
CA PRO A 125 -24.32 -34.18 0.61
C PRO A 125 -23.30 -34.70 -0.43
N PRO A 126 -22.60 -35.81 -0.13
CA PRO A 126 -21.55 -36.33 -1.01
C PRO A 126 -22.14 -36.74 -2.37
N PRO A 127 -21.36 -36.61 -3.47
CA PRO A 127 -21.80 -37.06 -4.79
C PRO A 127 -22.01 -38.58 -4.79
N PRO A 128 -22.96 -39.12 -5.59
CA PRO A 128 -23.18 -40.55 -5.69
C PRO A 128 -21.94 -41.21 -6.31
N VAL A 129 -21.29 -42.08 -5.55
CA VAL A 129 -20.17 -42.89 -6.01
C VAL A 129 -20.75 -44.04 -6.82
N SER A 130 -20.41 -44.09 -8.10
CA SER A 130 -20.78 -45.19 -9.00
C SER A 130 -20.23 -46.51 -8.49
N THR A 131 -21.15 -47.46 -8.28
CA THR A 131 -20.90 -48.87 -8.04
C THR A 131 -20.36 -49.56 -9.29
N GLU A 132 -19.11 -50.00 -9.25
CA GLU A 132 -18.63 -51.21 -9.93
C GLU A 132 -17.36 -51.71 -9.20
N GLY A 133 -17.41 -52.96 -8.72
CA GLY A 133 -16.43 -53.55 -7.78
C GLY A 133 -15.04 -53.84 -8.36
N PRO A 134 -14.08 -54.28 -7.52
CA PRO A 134 -14.17 -55.59 -6.87
C PRO A 134 -13.89 -55.62 -5.35
N SER A 135 -14.47 -56.63 -4.70
CA SER A 135 -14.29 -57.11 -3.31
C SER A 135 -13.94 -56.06 -2.23
N THR A 136 -14.98 -55.70 -1.48
CA THR A 136 -15.06 -54.70 -0.41
C THR A 136 -14.12 -54.91 0.79
N GLU A 137 -13.55 -56.10 1.02
CA GLU A 137 -12.69 -56.30 2.20
C GLU A 137 -11.23 -55.87 1.99
N GLU A 138 -10.71 -55.94 0.76
CA GLU A 138 -9.32 -55.53 0.48
C GLU A 138 -9.19 -54.02 0.22
N ALA A 139 -10.23 -53.42 -0.38
CA ALA A 139 -10.35 -51.99 -0.55
C ALA A 139 -10.43 -51.27 0.81
N ASP A 140 -11.22 -51.79 1.76
CA ASP A 140 -11.31 -51.24 3.11
C ASP A 140 -10.00 -51.38 3.88
N ARG A 141 -9.25 -52.47 3.70
CA ARG A 141 -7.92 -52.62 4.33
C ARG A 141 -6.86 -51.71 3.70
N ARG A 142 -6.93 -51.45 2.38
CA ARG A 142 -6.04 -50.48 1.71
C ARG A 142 -6.40 -49.03 2.05
N LEU A 143 -7.68 -48.67 2.11
CA LEU A 143 -8.15 -47.36 2.60
C LEU A 143 -7.76 -47.15 4.06
N ARG A 144 -7.97 -48.15 4.91
CA ARG A 144 -7.61 -48.07 6.33
C ARG A 144 -6.10 -47.94 6.54
N ARG A 145 -5.27 -48.69 5.79
CA ARG A 145 -3.81 -48.51 5.80
C ARG A 145 -3.34 -47.18 5.20
N GLN A 146 -4.00 -46.69 4.15
CA GLN A 146 -3.67 -45.40 3.55
C GLN A 146 -4.06 -44.22 4.45
N ILE A 147 -5.10 -44.39 5.29
CA ILE A 147 -5.50 -43.45 6.36
C ILE A 147 -4.59 -43.55 7.58
N GLU A 148 -3.98 -44.72 7.83
CA GLU A 148 -2.98 -44.95 8.89
C GLU A 148 -1.61 -44.37 8.51
N ASP A 149 -1.14 -44.57 7.27
CA ASP A 149 0.17 -44.10 6.80
C ASP A 149 0.18 -42.62 6.39
N HIS A 150 -0.92 -42.13 5.81
CA HIS A 150 -1.18 -40.72 5.60
C HIS A 150 -2.30 -40.30 6.52
N GLY A 151 -1.96 -40.09 7.80
CA GLY A 151 -2.89 -39.61 8.81
C GLY A 151 -3.81 -38.52 8.26
N VAL A 152 -5.09 -38.57 8.67
CA VAL A 152 -6.24 -37.72 8.28
C VAL A 152 -5.89 -36.24 8.00
N VAL A 153 -4.83 -35.73 8.62
CA VAL A 153 -4.25 -34.39 8.42
C VAL A 153 -3.70 -34.16 7.00
N GLY A 154 -3.14 -35.16 6.32
CA GLY A 154 -2.55 -35.03 4.98
C GLY A 154 -3.60 -34.81 3.88
N GLY A 155 -4.74 -35.51 3.96
CA GLY A 155 -5.86 -35.34 3.04
C GLY A 155 -6.63 -34.04 3.25
N ILE A 156 -6.67 -33.53 4.49
CA ILE A 156 -7.24 -32.22 4.79
C ILE A 156 -6.33 -31.11 4.29
N ALA A 157 -5.00 -31.23 4.45
CA ALA A 157 -4.05 -30.23 3.99
C ALA A 157 -4.07 -30.03 2.46
N SER A 158 -4.22 -31.10 1.67
CA SER A 158 -4.33 -30.98 0.21
C SER A 158 -5.64 -30.32 -0.23
N ARG A 159 -6.76 -30.64 0.44
CA ARG A 159 -8.08 -30.01 0.17
C ARG A 159 -8.13 -28.54 0.64
N LEU A 160 -7.55 -28.23 1.80
CA LEU A 160 -7.42 -26.85 2.29
C LEU A 160 -6.53 -26.03 1.37
N ARG A 161 -5.47 -26.62 0.81
CA ARG A 161 -4.62 -25.95 -0.18
C ARG A 161 -5.40 -25.64 -1.46
N GLY A 162 -6.16 -26.59 -1.99
CA GLY A 162 -7.00 -26.34 -3.17
C GLY A 162 -8.09 -25.27 -2.95
N ALA A 163 -8.73 -25.26 -1.79
CA ALA A 163 -9.73 -24.25 -1.44
C ALA A 163 -9.11 -22.86 -1.13
N ALA A 164 -7.91 -22.83 -0.56
CA ALA A 164 -7.17 -21.60 -0.34
C ALA A 164 -6.67 -21.01 -1.67
N ASP A 165 -6.19 -21.85 -2.59
CA ASP A 165 -5.72 -21.43 -3.91
C ASP A 165 -6.88 -20.84 -4.73
N SER A 166 -8.05 -21.48 -4.75
CA SER A 166 -9.23 -20.93 -5.44
C SER A 166 -9.78 -19.65 -4.79
N TYR A 167 -9.70 -19.53 -3.48
CA TYR A 167 -10.04 -18.29 -2.78
C TYR A 167 -9.04 -17.17 -3.09
N ILE A 168 -7.75 -17.48 -3.16
CA ILE A 168 -6.70 -16.54 -3.53
C ILE A 168 -6.91 -16.07 -4.97
N GLU A 169 -7.17 -16.99 -5.90
CA GLU A 169 -7.49 -16.68 -7.31
C GLU A 169 -8.69 -15.74 -7.39
N SER A 170 -9.81 -16.08 -6.73
CA SER A 170 -10.99 -15.22 -6.68
C SER A 170 -10.72 -13.83 -6.09
N LYS A 171 -9.82 -13.72 -5.10
CA LYS A 171 -9.44 -12.43 -4.51
C LYS A 171 -8.47 -11.64 -5.38
N LEU A 172 -7.59 -12.32 -6.12
CA LEU A 172 -6.75 -11.68 -7.12
C LEU A 172 -7.61 -11.10 -8.24
N ASP A 173 -8.60 -11.83 -8.74
CA ASP A 173 -9.55 -11.35 -9.74
C ASP A 173 -10.37 -10.14 -9.25
N GLU A 174 -10.85 -10.20 -8.00
CA GLU A 174 -11.56 -9.07 -7.39
C GLU A 174 -10.66 -7.83 -7.28
N ILE A 175 -9.39 -8.03 -6.90
CA ILE A 175 -8.41 -6.96 -6.80
C ILE A 175 -8.09 -6.38 -8.18
N GLU A 176 -7.86 -7.22 -9.18
CA GLU A 176 -7.61 -6.83 -10.57
C GLU A 176 -8.77 -5.98 -11.09
N ARG A 177 -10.01 -6.45 -10.91
CA ARG A 177 -11.21 -5.71 -11.31
C ARG A 177 -11.33 -4.33 -10.63
N ARG A 178 -10.96 -4.23 -9.35
CA ARG A 178 -10.97 -2.95 -8.63
C ARG A 178 -9.85 -2.02 -9.10
N ILE A 179 -8.70 -2.58 -9.43
CA ILE A 179 -7.56 -1.82 -9.97
C ILE A 179 -7.94 -1.25 -11.34
N ASP A 180 -8.49 -2.07 -12.23
CA ASP A 180 -8.92 -1.63 -13.57
C ASP A 180 -9.95 -0.50 -13.49
N GLN A 181 -10.98 -0.67 -12.64
CA GLN A 181 -11.97 0.38 -12.40
C GLN A 181 -11.34 1.68 -11.88
N LYS A 182 -10.31 1.58 -11.04
CA LYS A 182 -9.60 2.75 -10.50
C LYS A 182 -8.70 3.40 -11.53
N LEU A 183 -8.07 2.61 -12.41
CA LEU A 183 -7.27 3.13 -13.52
C LEU A 183 -8.14 3.89 -14.52
N GLU A 184 -9.28 3.32 -14.91
CA GLU A 184 -10.25 4.00 -15.79
C GLU A 184 -10.75 5.32 -15.19
N GLU A 185 -11.04 5.33 -13.88
CA GLU A 185 -11.47 6.54 -13.18
C GLU A 185 -10.37 7.63 -13.20
N ILE A 186 -9.11 7.25 -13.02
CA ILE A 186 -7.97 8.16 -13.07
C ILE A 186 -7.78 8.69 -14.49
N ASP A 187 -7.80 7.84 -15.50
CA ASP A 187 -7.61 8.23 -16.90
C ASP A 187 -8.71 9.19 -17.35
N ARG A 188 -9.96 8.94 -16.96
CA ARG A 188 -11.08 9.86 -17.22
C ARG A 188 -10.83 11.22 -16.57
N ARG A 189 -10.44 11.25 -15.29
CA ARG A 189 -10.13 12.52 -14.60
C ARG A 189 -8.94 13.23 -15.24
N MET A 190 -7.89 12.51 -15.64
CA MET A 190 -6.74 13.11 -16.30
C MET A 190 -7.10 13.70 -17.67
N ALA A 191 -7.97 13.04 -18.44
CA ALA A 191 -8.50 13.58 -19.68
C ALA A 191 -9.29 14.87 -19.44
N GLU A 192 -10.23 14.87 -18.49
CA GLU A 192 -11.01 16.06 -18.11
C GLU A 192 -10.13 17.22 -17.61
N TRP A 193 -9.05 16.93 -16.89
CA TRP A 193 -8.08 17.94 -16.47
C TRP A 193 -7.26 18.48 -17.63
N ARG A 194 -6.79 17.61 -18.53
CA ARG A 194 -6.04 18.00 -19.74
C ARG A 194 -6.88 18.88 -20.66
N ASP A 195 -8.14 18.53 -20.88
CA ASP A 195 -9.04 19.30 -21.73
C ASP A 195 -9.33 20.69 -21.14
N ARG A 196 -9.51 20.78 -19.82
CA ARG A 196 -9.67 22.07 -19.12
C ARG A 196 -8.41 22.92 -19.19
N GLU A 197 -7.23 22.32 -19.04
CA GLU A 197 -5.96 23.03 -19.14
C GLU A 197 -5.71 23.53 -20.57
N ILE A 198 -5.93 22.68 -21.58
CA ILE A 198 -5.81 23.05 -23.00
C ILE A 198 -6.77 24.20 -23.32
N ALA A 199 -8.03 24.11 -22.89
CA ALA A 199 -9.02 25.18 -23.11
C ALA A 199 -8.59 26.51 -22.49
N ASN A 200 -8.03 26.48 -21.27
CA ASN A 200 -7.57 27.70 -20.60
C ASN A 200 -6.34 28.30 -21.30
N ARG A 201 -5.36 27.48 -21.68
CA ARG A 201 -4.18 27.91 -22.46
C ARG A 201 -4.58 28.55 -23.79
N LEU A 202 -5.55 27.94 -24.48
CA LEU A 202 -6.08 28.47 -25.75
C LEU A 202 -6.76 29.83 -25.55
N ARG A 203 -7.50 30.01 -24.45
CA ARG A 203 -8.16 31.27 -24.11
C ARG A 203 -7.16 32.40 -23.88
N ILE A 204 -6.06 32.12 -23.17
CA ILE A 204 -4.98 33.09 -22.93
C ILE A 204 -4.34 33.51 -24.26
N LEU A 205 -3.99 32.55 -25.13
CA LEU A 205 -3.42 32.84 -26.45
C LEU A 205 -4.35 33.66 -27.34
N ARG A 206 -5.66 33.40 -27.30
CA ARG A 206 -6.65 34.19 -28.05
C ARG A 206 -6.71 35.63 -27.54
N ILE A 207 -6.63 35.86 -26.22
CA ILE A 207 -6.65 37.20 -25.62
C ILE A 207 -5.39 37.97 -25.99
N THR A 208 -4.21 37.36 -25.88
CA THR A 208 -2.94 38.02 -26.24
C THR A 208 -2.90 38.37 -27.73
N LEU A 209 -3.40 37.50 -28.60
CA LEU A 209 -3.50 37.77 -30.03
C LEU A 209 -4.50 38.89 -30.35
N ALA A 210 -5.63 38.95 -29.66
CA ALA A 210 -6.57 40.08 -29.80
C ALA A 210 -5.94 41.40 -29.35
N PHE A 211 -5.14 41.38 -28.28
CA PHE A 211 -4.44 42.55 -27.77
C PHE A 211 -3.37 43.04 -28.76
N THR A 212 -2.55 42.16 -29.32
CA THR A 212 -1.54 42.55 -30.32
C THR A 212 -2.19 43.14 -31.58
N LEU A 213 -3.31 42.57 -32.03
CA LEU A 213 -4.11 43.13 -33.13
C LEU A 213 -4.64 44.54 -32.80
N LEU A 214 -5.17 44.73 -31.58
CA LEU A 214 -5.68 46.02 -31.12
C LEU A 214 -4.58 47.08 -31.07
N VAL A 215 -3.40 46.75 -30.53
CA VAL A 215 -2.24 47.66 -30.49
C VAL A 215 -1.79 48.04 -31.91
N ALA A 216 -1.77 47.08 -32.84
CA ALA A 216 -1.44 47.35 -34.25
C ALA A 216 -2.45 48.32 -34.90
N LEU A 217 -3.75 48.15 -34.63
CA LEU A 217 -4.80 49.06 -35.12
C LEU A 217 -4.69 50.46 -34.50
N VAL A 218 -4.41 50.57 -33.20
CA VAL A 218 -4.19 51.87 -32.54
C VAL A 218 -2.96 52.57 -33.10
N SER A 219 -1.86 51.84 -33.30
CA SER A 219 -0.62 52.35 -33.91
C SER A 219 -0.88 52.87 -35.34
N LEU A 220 -1.63 52.12 -36.14
CA LEU A 220 -2.04 52.53 -37.48
C LEU A 220 -2.91 53.79 -37.45
N GLY A 221 -3.91 53.84 -36.55
CA GLY A 221 -4.77 55.00 -36.37
C GLY A 221 -4.01 56.26 -35.94
N TYR A 222 -3.05 56.12 -35.02
CA TYR A 222 -2.20 57.22 -34.58
C TYR A 222 -1.34 57.78 -35.73
N ASN A 223 -0.72 56.91 -36.53
CA ASN A 223 0.07 57.34 -37.70
C ASN A 223 -0.78 58.11 -38.72
N ILE A 224 -2.04 57.72 -38.93
CA ILE A 224 -2.97 58.42 -39.83
C ILE A 224 -3.31 59.81 -39.29
N VAL A 225 -3.60 59.94 -37.98
CA VAL A 225 -3.93 61.24 -37.36
C VAL A 225 -2.72 62.16 -37.37
N LYS A 226 -1.54 61.65 -36.99
CA LYS A 226 -0.29 62.41 -37.00
C LYS A 226 0.06 62.91 -38.41
N GLY A 227 -0.06 62.06 -39.43
CA GLY A 227 0.19 62.44 -40.82
C GLY A 227 -0.76 63.53 -41.35
N ARG A 228 -1.94 63.72 -40.75
CA ARG A 228 -2.83 64.84 -41.08
C ARG A 228 -2.45 66.13 -40.37
N LEU A 229 -1.90 66.06 -39.16
CA LEU A 229 -1.47 67.22 -38.38
C LEU A 229 -0.14 67.80 -38.88
N ASP A 230 0.78 66.95 -39.32
CA ASP A 230 2.11 67.36 -39.82
C ASP A 230 2.07 67.92 -41.26
N LYS A 231 0.89 68.04 -41.89
CA LYS A 231 0.77 68.67 -43.21
C LYS A 231 0.88 70.19 -43.01
N PRO A 232 2.02 70.84 -43.34
CA PRO A 232 2.17 72.26 -43.14
C PRO A 232 1.09 73.01 -43.95
N PRO A 233 0.58 74.14 -43.43
CA PRO A 233 -0.34 74.96 -44.19
C PRO A 233 0.33 75.32 -45.52
N ALA A 234 -0.39 75.10 -46.62
CA ALA A 234 0.10 75.25 -47.99
C ALA A 234 0.36 76.72 -48.40
N ASP A 235 0.36 77.67 -47.47
CA ASP A 235 0.47 79.11 -47.70
C ASP A 235 1.74 79.68 -47.05
N VAL A 236 2.91 79.39 -47.62
CA VAL A 236 4.03 80.36 -47.65
C VAL A 236 4.83 80.14 -48.95
N GLN A 237 4.15 80.22 -50.10
CA GLN A 237 4.82 80.41 -51.39
C GLN A 237 4.17 81.62 -52.09
N SER A 238 4.60 82.82 -51.72
CA SER A 238 4.61 84.02 -52.58
C SER A 238 4.96 85.25 -51.76
N VAL A 239 6.25 85.58 -51.63
CA VAL A 239 6.80 86.94 -51.85
C VAL A 239 8.33 86.81 -52.02
N GLU A 240 8.80 86.64 -53.25
CA GLU A 240 9.89 87.43 -53.85
C GLU A 240 9.93 87.19 -55.37
#